data_AF-A0A497ELK9-F1
#
_entry.id   AF-A0A497ELK9-F1
#
_cell.length_a   1.000
_cell.length_b   1.000
_cell.length_c   1.000
_cell.angle_alpha   90.00
_cell.angle_beta   90.00
_cell.angle_gamma   90.00
#
_symmetry.space_group_name_H-M   'P 1'
#
loop_
_entity.id
_entity.type
_entity.pdbx_description
1 polymer ?
#
loop_
_entity_poly.entity_id
_entity_poly.type
_entity_poly.pdbx_seq_one_letter_code
_entity_poly.pdbx_strand_id
1 'polypeptide(L)'
;MSKSKLNAIIGDYSSNLIHMDFDDMSFKEVYTLCELACRHFRLEGFAIFKSSKNHYHAVFNRPVKWKTNAKVMSWIAILSGNEKCYRYVLMQLIRGEATLRLSPKGSKPAPRLVATYGKTDKGIKQYLNLRRWVKQLYKNLI
;
A
#
# COMPACT_ATOMS: atom_id res chain seq x y z
N MET A 1 9.93 -14.30 -22.85
CA MET A 1 9.06 -13.61 -21.85
C MET A 1 7.73 -13.33 -22.52
N SER A 2 6.66 -14.05 -22.16
CA SER A 2 5.33 -13.78 -22.75
C SER A 2 4.82 -12.42 -22.28
N LYS A 3 4.42 -11.57 -23.23
CA LYS A 3 3.68 -10.34 -22.94
C LYS A 3 2.30 -10.78 -22.42
N SER A 4 2.02 -10.50 -21.15
CA SER A 4 0.68 -10.54 -20.56
C SER A 4 -0.32 -9.89 -21.52
N LYS A 5 -1.26 -10.66 -22.09
CA LYS A 5 -2.37 -10.12 -22.92
C LYS A 5 -3.32 -9.24 -22.09
N LEU A 6 -3.27 -9.34 -20.76
CA LEU A 6 -4.00 -8.48 -19.84
C LEU A 6 -3.24 -7.16 -19.64
N ASN A 7 -3.77 -6.07 -20.20
CA ASN A 7 -3.37 -4.69 -19.86
C ASN A 7 -4.15 -4.14 -18.64
N ALA A 8 -4.99 -4.94 -17.99
CA ALA A 8 -5.71 -4.54 -16.80
C ALA A 8 -4.74 -4.33 -15.62
N ILE A 9 -4.99 -3.30 -14.80
CA ILE A 9 -4.30 -3.07 -13.54
C ILE A 9 -5.27 -3.46 -12.43
N ILE A 10 -4.95 -4.49 -11.66
CA ILE A 10 -5.76 -4.90 -10.50
C ILE A 10 -5.19 -4.22 -9.26
N GLY A 11 -6.04 -3.47 -8.58
CA GLY A 11 -5.75 -2.82 -7.31
C GLY A 11 -6.61 -3.38 -6.17
N ASP A 12 -6.14 -3.19 -4.94
CA ASP A 12 -6.97 -3.25 -3.75
C ASP A 12 -7.63 -1.89 -3.55
N TYR A 13 -8.93 -1.90 -3.30
CA TYR A 13 -9.76 -0.73 -3.03
C TYR A 13 -10.38 -0.95 -1.67
N SER A 14 -9.89 -0.22 -0.67
CA SER A 14 -10.31 -0.43 0.70
C SER A 14 -10.61 0.89 1.41
N SER A 15 -11.80 0.97 2.01
CA SER A 15 -12.17 2.03 2.93
C SER A 15 -11.77 1.73 4.37
N ASN A 16 -11.46 0.46 4.67
CA ASN A 16 -11.24 -0.03 6.03
C ASN A 16 -9.80 -0.47 6.34
N LEU A 17 -8.94 -0.56 5.33
CA LEU A 17 -7.53 -0.87 5.46
C LEU A 17 -6.69 0.36 5.11
N ILE A 18 -5.74 0.69 5.97
CA ILE A 18 -4.88 1.85 5.75
C ILE A 18 -3.80 1.45 4.75
N HIS A 19 -3.82 2.15 3.63
CA HIS A 19 -2.84 2.06 2.58
C HIS A 19 -2.13 3.39 2.42
N MET A 20 -0.84 3.36 2.13
CA MET A 20 -0.10 4.56 1.78
C MET A 20 0.83 4.27 0.62
N ASP A 21 0.81 5.13 -0.38
CA ASP A 21 1.77 5.12 -1.50
C ASP A 21 2.86 6.16 -1.23
N PHE A 22 4.10 5.71 -1.27
CA PHE A 22 5.30 6.50 -1.03
C PHE A 22 6.13 6.51 -2.30
N ASP A 23 5.87 7.53 -3.12
CA ASP A 23 6.62 7.79 -4.33
C ASP A 23 7.80 8.72 -4.07
N ASP A 24 8.95 8.36 -4.63
CA ASP A 24 10.18 9.15 -4.58
C ASP A 24 10.73 9.35 -3.16
N MET A 25 10.74 8.26 -2.40
CA MET A 25 11.26 8.24 -1.03
C MET A 25 12.25 7.11 -0.83
N SER A 26 13.25 7.31 0.03
CA SER A 26 14.15 6.24 0.44
C SER A 26 13.42 5.24 1.34
N PHE A 27 13.90 3.99 1.34
CA PHE A 27 13.33 2.96 2.22
C PHE A 27 13.40 3.36 3.71
N LYS A 28 14.48 4.04 4.13
CA LYS A 28 14.67 4.46 5.51
C LYS A 28 13.58 5.45 5.94
N GLU A 29 13.30 6.46 5.12
CA GLU A 29 12.24 7.44 5.40
C GLU A 29 10.86 6.77 5.47
N VAL A 30 10.55 5.90 4.50
CA VAL A 30 9.28 5.15 4.48
C VAL A 30 9.13 4.30 5.74
N TYR A 31 10.17 3.57 6.13
CA TYR A 31 10.15 2.73 7.32
C TYR A 31 9.93 3.57 8.59
N THR A 32 10.67 4.67 8.74
CA THR A 32 10.53 5.58 9.89
C THR A 32 9.12 6.16 9.98
N LEU A 33 8.54 6.64 8.87
CA LEU A 33 7.17 7.15 8.87
C LEU A 33 6.14 6.08 9.23
N CYS A 34 6.28 4.87 8.70
CA CYS A 34 5.40 3.75 9.02
C CYS A 34 5.50 3.38 10.50
N GLU A 35 6.70 3.36 11.07
CA GLU A 35 6.90 3.08 12.48
C GLU A 35 6.28 4.15 13.38
N LEU A 36 6.51 5.43 13.08
CA LEU A 36 5.92 6.56 13.80
C LEU A 36 4.39 6.50 13.76
N ALA A 37 3.80 6.28 12.59
CA ALA A 37 2.36 6.13 12.43
C ALA A 37 1.82 4.93 13.21
N CYS A 38 2.50 3.78 13.12
CA CYS A 38 2.10 2.56 13.80
C CYS A 38 2.06 2.73 15.32
N ARG A 39 3.05 3.42 15.89
CA ARG A 39 3.11 3.74 17.32
C ARG A 39 2.04 4.77 17.71
N HIS A 40 1.95 5.88 16.99
CA HIS A 40 1.03 6.98 17.31
C HIS A 40 -0.45 6.54 17.27
N PHE A 41 -0.84 5.77 16.24
CA PHE A 41 -2.22 5.35 16.02
C PHE A 41 -2.53 3.94 16.52
N ARG A 42 -1.56 3.24 17.12
CA ARG A 42 -1.70 1.85 17.60
C ARG A 42 -2.22 0.93 16.50
N LEU A 43 -1.50 0.88 15.37
CA LEU A 43 -1.89 0.14 14.17
C LEU A 43 -1.47 -1.34 14.19
N GLU A 44 -0.87 -1.78 15.29
CA GLU A 44 -0.44 -3.15 15.61
C GLU A 44 0.71 -3.71 14.76
N GLY A 45 0.87 -3.23 13.52
CA GLY A 45 1.94 -3.59 12.63
C GLY A 45 1.78 -2.97 11.24
N PHE A 46 2.79 -3.14 10.40
CA PHE A 46 2.76 -2.72 9.00
C PHE A 46 3.60 -3.65 8.12
N ALA A 47 3.29 -3.66 6.83
CA ALA A 47 4.06 -4.33 5.79
C ALA A 47 4.40 -3.32 4.68
N ILE A 48 5.66 -3.30 4.24
CA ILE A 48 6.15 -2.43 3.16
C ILE A 48 6.42 -3.27 1.92
N PHE A 49 5.88 -2.84 0.79
CA PHE A 49 6.05 -3.44 -0.51
C PHE A 49 6.79 -2.49 -1.43
N LYS A 50 7.84 -2.96 -2.10
CA LYS A 50 8.60 -2.18 -3.08
C LYS A 50 8.07 -2.45 -4.48
N SER A 51 7.68 -1.40 -5.20
CA SER A 51 7.21 -1.49 -6.59
C SER A 51 8.33 -1.21 -7.59
N SER A 52 9.20 -0.24 -7.30
CA SER A 52 10.42 0.09 -8.07
C SER A 52 11.43 0.83 -7.18
N LYS A 53 12.57 1.29 -7.74
CA LYS A 53 13.54 2.13 -7.00
C LYS A 53 12.82 3.38 -6.46
N ASN A 54 12.93 3.64 -5.16
CA ASN A 54 12.29 4.77 -4.47
C ASN A 54 10.75 4.80 -4.53
N HIS A 55 10.09 3.67 -4.80
CA HIS A 55 8.63 3.58 -4.83
C HIS A 55 8.17 2.42 -3.95
N TYR A 56 7.40 2.76 -2.90
CA TYR A 56 7.00 1.83 -1.86
C TYR A 56 5.53 2.02 -1.50
N HIS A 57 4.85 0.94 -1.17
CA HIS A 57 3.51 0.99 -0.60
C HIS A 57 3.57 0.42 0.82
N ALA A 58 2.79 0.97 1.74
CA ALA A 58 2.60 0.38 3.07
C ALA A 58 1.15 -0.03 3.29
N VAL A 59 0.98 -1.13 4.02
CA VAL A 59 -0.31 -1.66 4.48
C VAL A 59 -0.21 -1.84 5.99
N PHE A 60 -1.14 -1.28 6.76
CA PHE A 60 -1.13 -1.40 8.22
C PHE A 60 -2.07 -2.52 8.70
N ASN A 61 -1.71 -3.17 9.82
CA ASN A 61 -2.39 -4.39 10.24
C ASN A 61 -3.81 -4.14 10.76
N ARG A 62 -4.01 -3.06 11.52
CA ARG A 62 -5.29 -2.76 12.15
C ARG A 62 -6.30 -2.18 11.14
N PRO A 63 -7.44 -2.86 10.88
CA PRO A 63 -8.53 -2.27 10.12
C PRO A 63 -9.17 -1.13 10.93
N VAL A 64 -9.60 -0.08 10.26
CA VAL A 64 -10.20 1.12 10.87
C VAL A 64 -11.37 1.62 10.02
N LYS A 65 -12.18 2.53 10.56
CA LYS A 65 -13.18 3.25 9.74
C LYS A 65 -12.50 4.26 8.83
N TRP A 66 -13.14 4.61 7.70
CA TRP A 66 -12.62 5.58 6.73
C TRP A 66 -12.12 6.89 7.36
N LYS A 67 -12.88 7.49 8.27
CA LYS A 67 -12.47 8.74 8.97
C LYS A 67 -11.10 8.60 9.65
N THR A 68 -10.83 7.45 10.26
CA THR A 68 -9.53 7.17 10.87
C THR A 68 -8.47 6.89 9.81
N ASN A 69 -8.82 6.17 8.74
CA ASN A 69 -7.94 5.92 7.62
C ASN A 69 -7.42 7.24 7.00
N ALA A 70 -8.36 8.11 6.62
CA ALA A 70 -8.09 9.46 6.15
C ALA A 70 -7.20 10.26 7.10
N LYS A 71 -7.46 10.21 8.41
CA LYS A 71 -6.65 10.87 9.43
C LYS A 71 -5.21 10.35 9.45
N VAL A 72 -5.01 9.03 9.40
CA VAL A 72 -3.67 8.42 9.40
C VAL A 72 -2.92 8.77 8.13
N MET A 73 -3.54 8.59 6.96
CA MET A 73 -2.93 8.93 5.66
C MET A 73 -2.51 10.40 5.61
N SER A 74 -3.39 11.31 6.03
CA SER A 74 -3.11 12.76 6.05
C SER A 74 -1.96 13.09 7.00
N TRP A 75 -1.94 12.48 8.18
CA TRP A 75 -0.85 12.68 9.15
C TRP A 75 0.50 12.21 8.60
N ILE A 76 0.54 11.04 7.93
CA ILE A 76 1.76 10.54 7.28
C ILE A 76 2.20 11.51 6.16
N ALA A 77 1.27 11.95 5.31
CA ALA A 77 1.58 12.88 4.22
C ALA A 77 2.17 14.19 4.75
N ILE A 78 1.57 14.77 5.80
CA ILE A 78 2.07 15.98 6.46
C ILE A 78 3.52 15.80 6.92
N LEU A 79 3.78 14.74 7.69
CA LEU A 79 5.12 14.48 8.22
C LEU A 79 6.15 14.11 7.15
N SER A 80 5.71 13.55 6.03
CA SER A 80 6.63 13.17 4.95
C SER A 80 7.25 14.38 4.26
N GLY A 81 6.59 15.55 4.28
CA GLY A 81 6.99 16.73 3.50
C GLY A 81 7.01 16.50 1.98
N ASN A 82 6.51 15.36 1.50
CA ASN A 82 6.61 14.94 0.11
C ASN A 82 5.31 15.24 -0.65
N GLU A 83 5.39 16.06 -1.70
CA GLU A 83 4.24 16.47 -2.52
C GLU A 83 3.46 15.28 -3.12
N LYS A 84 4.15 14.19 -3.49
CA LYS A 84 3.52 13.00 -4.06
C LYS A 84 2.66 12.26 -3.03
N CYS A 85 3.11 12.20 -1.78
CA CYS A 85 2.30 11.70 -0.67
C CYS A 85 1.03 12.55 -0.49
N TYR A 86 1.14 13.88 -0.49
CA TYR A 86 -0.02 14.77 -0.38
C TYR A 86 -1.02 14.57 -1.53
N ARG A 87 -0.52 14.53 -2.78
CA ARG A 87 -1.37 14.31 -3.96
C ARG A 87 -2.07 12.95 -3.91
N TYR A 88 -1.35 11.91 -3.49
CA TYR A 88 -1.94 10.58 -3.29
C TYR A 88 -3.09 10.65 -2.29
N VAL A 89 -2.85 11.21 -1.10
CA VAL A 89 -3.88 11.29 -0.04
C VAL A 89 -5.07 12.11 -0.50
N LEU A 90 -4.86 13.27 -1.13
CA LEU A 90 -5.95 14.10 -1.64
C LEU A 90 -6.84 13.32 -2.62
N MET A 91 -6.23 12.56 -3.53
CA MET A 91 -6.98 11.70 -4.46
C MET A 91 -7.79 10.62 -3.73
N GLN A 92 -7.24 9.98 -2.70
CA GLN A 92 -7.98 8.98 -1.91
C GLN A 92 -9.14 9.64 -1.12
N LEU A 93 -8.93 10.84 -0.58
CA LEU A 93 -9.97 11.61 0.12
C LEU A 93 -11.15 11.94 -0.79
N ILE A 94 -10.87 12.35 -2.04
CA ILE A 94 -11.91 12.61 -3.05
C ILE A 94 -12.69 11.34 -3.38
N ARG A 95 -12.02 10.18 -3.45
CA ARG A 95 -12.64 8.89 -3.79
C ARG A 95 -13.39 8.24 -2.64
N GLY A 96 -13.03 8.50 -1.39
CA GLY A 96 -13.61 7.84 -0.22
C GLY A 96 -13.05 6.44 0.06
N GLU A 97 -11.98 6.04 -0.62
CA GLU A 97 -11.32 4.74 -0.48
C GLU A 97 -9.83 4.86 -0.80
N ALA A 98 -9.01 3.97 -0.22
CA ALA A 98 -7.57 3.93 -0.46
C ALA A 98 -7.21 2.84 -1.45
N THR A 99 -6.51 3.23 -2.52
CA THR A 99 -6.16 2.32 -3.63
C THR A 99 -4.68 1.94 -3.62
N LEU A 100 -4.36 0.64 -3.77
CA LEU A 100 -2.99 0.16 -4.02
C LEU A 100 -2.94 -0.86 -5.16
N ARG A 101 -1.87 -0.80 -5.95
CA ARG A 101 -1.65 -1.77 -7.03
C ARG A 101 -1.24 -3.14 -6.50
N LEU A 102 -1.92 -4.19 -6.95
CA LEU A 102 -1.57 -5.60 -6.69
C LEU A 102 -0.92 -6.29 -7.89
N SER A 103 -1.32 -5.91 -9.10
CA SER A 103 -0.86 -6.53 -10.34
C SER A 103 0.46 -5.94 -10.87
N PRO A 104 1.08 -6.60 -11.87
CA PRO A 104 2.01 -5.95 -12.78
C PRO A 104 1.36 -4.76 -13.51
N LYS A 105 2.18 -3.81 -13.98
CA LYS A 105 1.77 -2.68 -14.83
C LYS A 105 2.74 -2.53 -15.98
N GLY A 106 2.35 -2.95 -17.18
CA GLY A 106 3.26 -3.00 -18.33
C GLY A 106 4.49 -3.86 -18.00
N SER A 107 5.69 -3.28 -18.13
CA SER A 107 6.95 -3.93 -17.75
C SER A 107 7.25 -3.92 -16.24
N LYS A 108 6.46 -3.20 -15.43
CA LYS A 108 6.70 -3.11 -13.98
C LYS A 108 6.15 -4.34 -13.28
N PRO A 109 6.95 -5.04 -12.46
CA PRO A 109 6.48 -6.20 -11.71
C PRO A 109 5.44 -5.79 -10.65
N ALA A 110 4.73 -6.80 -10.13
CA ALA A 110 3.89 -6.64 -8.95
C ALA A 110 4.75 -6.23 -7.73
N PRO A 111 4.28 -5.33 -6.85
CA PRO A 111 5.04 -4.91 -5.67
C PRO A 111 5.47 -6.09 -4.80
N ARG A 112 6.72 -6.09 -4.34
CA ARG A 112 7.35 -7.17 -3.55
C ARG A 112 7.45 -6.78 -2.08
N LEU A 113 7.03 -7.65 -1.16
CA LEU A 113 7.24 -7.43 0.28
C LEU A 113 8.73 -7.28 0.58
N VAL A 114 9.10 -6.19 1.25
CA VAL A 114 10.50 -5.89 1.62
C VAL A 114 10.70 -5.73 3.12
N ALA A 115 9.66 -5.42 3.89
CA ALA A 115 9.73 -5.36 5.34
C ALA A 115 8.37 -5.57 6.00
N THR A 116 8.42 -6.00 7.25
CA THR A 116 7.27 -6.15 8.15
C THR A 116 7.66 -5.68 9.55
N TYR A 117 6.69 -5.15 10.29
CA TYR A 117 6.85 -4.75 11.68
C TYR A 117 5.58 -5.13 12.46
N GLY A 118 5.74 -5.64 13.68
CA GLY A 118 4.61 -5.99 14.54
C GLY A 118 3.75 -7.13 14.02
N LYS A 119 2.45 -7.10 14.34
CA LYS A 119 1.49 -8.14 13.95
C LYS A 119 1.11 -8.05 12.47
N THR A 120 0.84 -9.18 11.85
CA THR A 120 0.49 -9.31 10.42
C THR A 120 -0.74 -10.20 10.18
N ASP A 121 -1.54 -10.42 11.22
CA ASP A 121 -2.63 -11.39 11.32
C ASP A 121 -4.01 -10.89 10.86
N LYS A 122 -4.16 -9.58 10.60
CA LYS A 122 -5.45 -8.93 10.27
C LYS A 122 -5.44 -8.35 8.86
N GLY A 123 -5.43 -7.03 8.71
CA GLY A 123 -5.49 -6.33 7.44
C GLY A 123 -4.34 -6.70 6.50
N ILE A 124 -3.14 -6.89 7.04
CA ILE A 124 -1.99 -7.37 6.26
C ILE A 124 -2.24 -8.79 5.75
N LYS A 125 -2.78 -9.70 6.57
CA LYS A 125 -3.14 -11.05 6.14
C LYS A 125 -4.18 -11.03 5.01
N GLN A 126 -5.20 -10.18 5.12
CA GLN A 126 -6.22 -9.97 4.08
C GLN A 126 -5.59 -9.50 2.77
N TYR A 127 -4.77 -8.44 2.82
CA TYR A 127 -4.05 -7.92 1.66
C TYR A 127 -3.15 -8.96 1.00
N LEU A 128 -2.39 -9.72 1.80
CA LEU A 128 -1.50 -10.78 1.29
C LEU A 128 -2.28 -11.93 0.65
N ASN A 129 -3.44 -12.31 1.20
CA ASN A 129 -4.31 -13.31 0.61
C ASN A 129 -4.87 -12.84 -0.73
N LEU A 130 -5.38 -11.60 -0.80
CA LEU A 130 -5.86 -10.99 -2.05
C LEU A 130 -4.74 -10.93 -3.09
N ARG A 131 -3.54 -10.50 -2.70
CA ARG A 131 -2.36 -10.48 -3.59
C ARG A 131 -2.01 -11.87 -4.12
N ARG A 132 -2.10 -12.93 -3.30
CA ARG A 132 -1.87 -14.32 -3.73
C ARG A 132 -2.92 -14.77 -4.74
N TRP A 133 -4.18 -14.46 -4.49
CA TRP A 133 -5.28 -14.77 -5.39
C TRP A 133 -5.11 -14.05 -6.75
N VAL A 134 -4.85 -12.74 -6.74
CA VAL A 134 -4.58 -11.96 -7.97
C VAL A 134 -3.40 -12.56 -8.74
N LYS A 135 -2.33 -12.96 -8.06
CA LYS A 135 -1.17 -13.60 -8.72
C LYS A 135 -1.54 -14.94 -9.39
N GLN A 136 -2.41 -15.74 -8.79
CA GLN A 136 -2.90 -16.98 -9.39
C GLN A 136 -3.78 -16.70 -10.60
N LEU A 137 -4.69 -15.73 -10.51
CA LEU A 137 -5.53 -15.31 -11.63
C LEU A 137 -4.70 -14.85 -12.83
N TYR A 138 -3.66 -14.06 -12.62
CA TYR A 138 -2.72 -13.68 -13.70
C TYR A 138 -1.98 -14.86 -14.32
N LYS A 139 -1.66 -15.90 -13.54
CA LYS A 139 -1.00 -17.11 -14.08
C LYS A 139 -1.94 -17.96 -14.93
N ASN A 140 -3.24 -17.94 -14.63
CA ASN A 140 -4.23 -18.77 -15.34
C ASN A 140 -4.76 -18.09 -16.61
N LEU A 141 -4.58 -16.77 -16.74
CA LEU A 141 -5.02 -15.96 -17.88
C LEU A 141 -3.92 -15.70 -18.93
N ILE A 142 -2.69 -16.19 -18.69
CA ILE A 142 -1.51 -16.06 -19.57
C ILE A 142 -0.99 -17.45 -19.90
#